data_AF-A0A9E1HX05-F1
#
_entry.id   AF-A0A9E1HX05-F1
#
_cell.length_a   1.000
_cell.length_b   1.000
_cell.length_c   1.000
_cell.angle_alpha   90.00
_cell.angle_beta   90.00
_cell.angle_gamma   90.00
#
_symmetry.space_group_name_H-M   'P 1'
#
loop_
_entity.id
_entity.type
_entity.pdbx_description
1 polymer ?
#
loop_
_entity_poly.entity_id
_entity_poly.type
_entity_poly.pdbx_seq_one_letter_code
_entity_poly.pdbx_strand_id
1 'polypeptide(L)'
;MNDLNLSGINLSPEEDDFAPYDPFGMADPSPCPCCTAEFPMPPHAGDICLVCGWEIDPEAESAPEQSSEANHGLSLSEAQMNFRAFGICDPSLRWNE
;
A
#
# COMPACT_ATOMS: atom_id res chain seq x y z
N MET A 1 -32.69 -57.28 -0.14
CA MET A 1 -31.50 -57.30 0.73
C MET A 1 -30.76 -56.03 0.40
N ASN A 2 -30.79 -55.12 1.37
CA ASN A 2 -30.86 -53.68 1.16
C ASN A 2 -29.53 -53.06 0.71
N ASP A 3 -29.71 -52.00 -0.07
CA ASP A 3 -28.71 -51.04 -0.53
C ASP A 3 -27.90 -50.48 0.65
N LEU A 4 -26.57 -50.53 0.53
CA LEU A 4 -25.66 -49.94 1.52
C LEU A 4 -25.72 -48.42 1.41
N ASN A 5 -26.30 -47.81 2.44
CA ASN A 5 -26.46 -46.39 2.65
C ASN A 5 -25.09 -45.67 2.72
N LEU A 6 -24.79 -44.82 1.73
CA LEU A 6 -23.63 -43.93 1.69
C LEU A 6 -23.85 -42.68 2.55
N SER A 7 -24.08 -42.86 3.85
CA SER A 7 -24.13 -41.76 4.81
C SER A 7 -23.21 -42.08 5.99
N GLY A 8 -21.91 -41.78 5.84
CA GLY A 8 -20.97 -42.14 6.90
C GLY A 8 -19.54 -41.67 6.80
N ILE A 9 -19.16 -40.81 5.85
CA ILE A 9 -17.84 -40.19 5.88
C ILE A 9 -18.02 -38.69 5.75
N ASN A 10 -18.15 -38.04 6.90
CA ASN A 10 -18.06 -36.60 7.03
C ASN A 10 -16.56 -36.24 6.96
N LEU A 11 -16.07 -35.96 5.75
CA LEU A 11 -14.79 -35.28 5.59
C LEU A 11 -15.05 -33.78 5.78
N SER A 12 -15.26 -33.36 7.02
CA SER A 12 -15.02 -31.96 7.36
C SER A 12 -13.52 -31.73 7.16
N PRO A 13 -13.08 -30.72 6.39
CA PRO A 13 -11.68 -30.34 6.39
C PRO A 13 -11.33 -29.97 7.84
N GLU A 14 -10.52 -30.79 8.49
CA GLU A 14 -9.84 -30.38 9.70
C GLU A 14 -9.05 -29.13 9.29
N GLU A 15 -9.42 -28.01 9.89
CA GLU A 15 -8.83 -26.71 9.62
C GLU A 15 -7.32 -26.84 9.80
N ASP A 16 -6.58 -26.47 8.76
CA ASP A 16 -5.14 -26.33 8.77
C ASP A 16 -4.72 -25.37 9.90
N ASP A 17 -4.47 -25.93 11.09
CA ASP A 17 -4.00 -25.25 12.30
C ASP A 17 -2.54 -24.75 12.19
N PHE A 18 -2.01 -24.71 10.95
CA PHE A 18 -0.67 -24.29 10.57
C PHE A 18 -0.68 -23.22 9.46
N ALA A 19 -1.74 -22.42 9.33
CA ALA A 19 -1.56 -21.14 8.66
C ALA A 19 -0.43 -20.40 9.40
N PRO A 20 0.72 -20.10 8.76
CA PRO A 20 1.78 -19.37 9.43
C PRO A 20 1.17 -18.07 9.92
N TYR A 21 1.38 -17.76 11.20
CA TYR A 21 1.02 -16.47 11.75
C TYR A 21 1.72 -15.41 10.89
N ASP A 22 0.95 -14.79 10.00
CA ASP A 22 1.34 -13.62 9.24
C ASP A 22 0.79 -12.41 10.02
N PRO A 23 1.61 -11.78 10.90
CA PRO A 23 1.19 -10.61 11.64
C PRO A 23 0.77 -9.44 10.74
N PHE A 24 1.11 -9.49 9.44
CA PHE A 24 0.77 -8.48 8.44
C PHE A 24 -0.41 -8.89 7.55
N GLY A 25 -0.96 -10.08 7.76
CA GLY A 25 -2.21 -10.59 7.21
C GLY A 25 -2.49 -10.20 5.76
N MET A 26 -1.96 -10.93 4.79
CA MET A 26 -2.49 -10.99 3.41
C MET A 26 -2.69 -9.63 2.71
N ALA A 27 -2.03 -8.57 3.16
CA ALA A 27 -2.13 -7.25 2.55
C ALA A 27 -0.97 -7.09 1.56
N ASP A 28 -1.28 -7.05 0.27
CA ASP A 28 -0.26 -6.91 -0.76
C ASP A 28 0.45 -5.55 -0.60
N PRO A 29 1.79 -5.52 -0.54
CA PRO A 29 2.53 -4.26 -0.49
C PRO A 29 2.17 -3.40 -1.71
N SER A 30 2.03 -2.09 -1.49
CA SER A 30 1.73 -1.12 -2.53
C SER A 30 2.90 -0.15 -2.70
N PRO A 31 3.32 0.19 -3.94
CA PRO A 31 4.41 1.13 -4.16
C PRO A 31 3.95 2.58 -3.96
N CYS A 32 4.86 3.42 -3.45
CA CYS A 32 4.64 4.86 -3.43
C CYS A 32 4.53 5.42 -4.86
N PRO A 33 3.50 6.25 -5.16
CA PRO A 33 3.31 6.83 -6.49
C PRO A 33 4.43 7.81 -6.88
N CYS A 34 5.16 8.37 -5.90
CA CYS A 34 6.27 9.29 -6.14
C CYS A 34 7.61 8.56 -6.35
N CYS A 35 8.00 7.69 -5.42
CA CYS A 35 9.35 7.11 -5.40
C CYS A 35 9.42 5.61 -5.70
N THR A 36 8.28 4.95 -5.89
CA THR A 36 8.14 3.50 -6.13
C THR A 36 8.63 2.57 -5.01
N ALA A 37 9.07 3.12 -3.87
CA ALA A 37 9.37 2.31 -2.70
C ALA A 37 8.11 1.63 -2.17
N GLU A 38 8.19 0.35 -1.82
CA GLU A 38 7.07 -0.40 -1.27
C GLU A 38 6.76 0.05 0.16
N PHE A 39 5.47 0.21 0.45
CA PHE A 39 5.01 0.28 1.83
C PHE A 39 4.91 -1.14 2.42
N PRO A 40 5.28 -1.35 3.70
CA PRO A 40 5.13 -2.64 4.36
C PRO A 40 3.68 -3.14 4.45
N MET A 41 2.72 -2.23 4.33
CA MET A 41 1.28 -2.48 4.22
C MET A 41 0.69 -1.44 3.25
N PRO A 42 -0.43 -1.69 2.57
CA PRO A 42 -1.12 -0.69 1.77
C PRO A 42 -1.30 0.62 2.56
N PRO A 43 -0.85 1.77 2.03
CA PRO A 43 -1.05 3.05 2.69
C PRO A 43 -2.50 3.53 2.54
N HIS A 44 -2.92 4.39 3.46
CA HIS A 44 -4.16 5.14 3.38
C HIS A 44 -3.89 6.56 2.87
N ALA A 45 -4.94 7.26 2.42
CA ALA A 45 -4.84 8.68 2.10
C ALA A 45 -4.36 9.47 3.35
N GLY A 46 -3.40 10.36 3.15
CA GLY A 46 -2.73 11.12 4.22
C GLY A 46 -1.50 10.44 4.84
N ASP A 47 -1.25 9.16 4.55
CA ASP A 47 0.00 8.52 5.00
C ASP A 47 1.20 9.15 4.27
N ILE A 48 2.30 9.38 4.99
CA ILE A 48 3.51 9.97 4.42
C ILE A 48 4.53 8.88 4.08
N CYS A 49 4.99 8.86 2.84
CA CYS A 49 6.07 7.98 2.40
C CYS A 49 7.38 8.34 3.12
N LEU A 50 7.88 7.47 3.99
CA LEU A 50 9.12 7.72 4.74
C LEU A 50 10.39 7.76 3.87
N VAL A 51 10.31 7.35 2.61
CA VAL A 51 11.44 7.38 1.66
C VAL A 51 11.56 8.73 0.97
N CYS A 52 10.44 9.33 0.56
CA CYS A 52 10.46 10.55 -0.26
C CYS A 52 9.71 11.73 0.34
N GLY A 53 8.89 11.53 1.38
CA GLY A 53 8.09 12.57 2.03
C GLY A 53 6.75 12.88 1.35
N TRP A 54 6.37 12.18 0.27
CA TRP A 54 5.07 12.38 -0.39
C TRP A 54 3.92 11.90 0.52
N GLU A 55 2.92 12.75 0.71
CA GLU A 55 1.66 12.41 1.37
C GLU A 55 0.73 11.74 0.34
N ILE A 56 0.23 10.55 0.66
CA ILE A 56 -0.60 9.74 -0.23
C ILE A 56 -1.91 10.47 -0.50
N ASP A 57 -2.08 10.85 -1.76
CA ASP A 57 -3.20 11.64 -2.26
C ASP A 57 -3.78 10.94 -3.50
N PRO A 58 -4.87 10.17 -3.35
CA PRO A 58 -5.49 9.46 -4.46
C PRO A 58 -5.99 10.38 -5.59
N GLU A 59 -6.32 11.64 -5.28
CA GLU A 59 -6.73 12.60 -6.31
C GLU A 59 -5.53 12.97 -7.19
N ALA A 60 -4.38 13.24 -6.57
CA ALA A 60 -3.12 13.50 -7.28
C ALA A 60 -2.63 12.29 -8.09
N GLU A 61 -2.86 11.06 -7.61
CA GLU A 61 -2.57 9.84 -8.38
C GLU A 61 -3.45 9.71 -9.63
N SER A 62 -4.73 10.08 -9.51
CA SER A 62 -5.67 10.07 -10.64
C SER A 62 -5.41 11.20 -11.65
N ALA A 63 -4.77 12.28 -11.21
CA ALA A 63 -4.43 13.42 -12.03
C ALA A 63 -3.01 13.96 -11.75
N PRO A 64 -1.96 13.28 -12.27
CA PRO A 64 -0.58 13.53 -11.86
C PRO A 64 -0.01 14.93 -12.13
N GLU A 65 -0.65 15.69 -13.02
CA GLU A 65 -0.25 17.05 -13.40
C GLU A 65 -0.98 18.13 -12.58
N GLN A 66 -2.02 17.78 -11.81
CA GLN A 66 -2.75 18.73 -10.97
C GLN A 66 -2.03 18.92 -9.63
N SER A 67 -2.03 20.15 -9.12
CA SER A 67 -1.44 20.47 -7.82
C SER A 67 -2.23 19.81 -6.68
N SER A 68 -1.53 19.12 -5.79
CA SER A 68 -2.09 18.53 -4.58
C SER A 68 -2.03 19.53 -3.42
N GLU A 69 -3.17 19.80 -2.78
CA GLU A 69 -3.20 20.63 -1.57
C GLU A 69 -2.45 19.96 -0.40
N ALA A 70 -2.55 18.64 -0.28
CA ALA A 70 -1.85 17.84 0.73
C ALA A 70 -0.33 17.94 0.56
N ASN A 71 0.17 18.04 -0.67
CA ASN A 71 1.60 18.10 -0.97
C ASN A 71 2.09 19.52 -1.28
N HIS A 72 1.62 20.52 -0.51
CA HIS A 72 2.08 21.92 -0.58
C HIS A 72 1.95 22.58 -1.96
N GLY A 73 0.99 22.13 -2.77
CA GLY A 73 0.74 22.64 -4.12
C GLY A 73 1.58 21.97 -5.21
N LEU A 74 2.38 20.95 -4.91
CA LEU A 74 3.08 20.17 -5.92
C LEU A 74 2.14 19.20 -6.63
N SER A 75 2.36 19.02 -7.93
CA SER A 75 1.81 17.90 -8.68
C SER A 75 2.62 16.62 -8.43
N LEU A 76 2.01 15.46 -8.66
CA LEU A 76 2.72 14.17 -8.53
C LEU A 76 3.90 14.09 -9.51
N SER A 77 3.74 14.60 -10.74
CA SER A 77 4.82 14.64 -11.73
C SER A 77 6.00 15.51 -11.28
N GLU A 78 5.74 16.66 -10.65
CA GLU A 78 6.79 17.49 -10.06
C GLU A 78 7.50 16.79 -8.92
N ALA A 79 6.75 16.13 -8.03
CA ALA A 79 7.32 15.36 -6.93
C ALA A 79 8.19 14.19 -7.42
N GLN A 80 7.77 13.48 -8.47
CA GLN A 80 8.57 12.43 -9.10
C GLN A 80 9.87 12.99 -9.70
N MET A 81 9.81 14.16 -10.37
CA MET A 81 11.00 14.83 -10.89
C MET A 81 11.95 15.26 -9.75
N ASN A 82 11.40 15.83 -8.69
CA ASN A 82 12.16 16.22 -7.51
C ASN A 82 12.83 15.02 -6.85
N PHE A 83 12.12 13.90 -6.69
CA PHE A 83 12.71 12.70 -6.11
C PHE A 83 13.87 12.16 -6.97
N ARG A 84 13.72 12.14 -8.30
CA ARG A 84 14.80 11.74 -9.21
C ARG A 84 16.03 12.65 -9.11
N ALA A 85 15.84 13.93 -8.83
CA ALA A 85 16.92 14.92 -8.75
C ALA A 85 17.55 15.03 -7.36
N PHE A 86 16.77 14.89 -6.29
CA PHE A 86 17.14 15.27 -4.93
C PHE A 86 16.94 14.16 -3.89
N GLY A 87 16.24 13.07 -4.23
CA GLY A 87 15.90 12.00 -3.28
C GLY A 87 14.75 12.35 -2.32
N ILE A 88 14.04 13.46 -2.53
CA ILE A 88 12.89 13.91 -1.75
C ILE A 88 11.83 14.50 -2.69
N CYS A 89 10.54 14.36 -2.38
CA CYS A 89 9.42 14.84 -3.21
C CYS A 89 9.36 16.38 -3.28
N ASP A 90 9.76 17.05 -2.21
CA ASP A 90 9.86 18.50 -2.11
C ASP A 90 11.18 18.87 -1.45
N PRO A 91 12.15 19.42 -2.19
CA PRO A 91 13.45 19.84 -1.67
C PRO A 91 13.37 20.97 -0.64
N SER A 92 12.21 21.64 -0.53
CA SER A 92 11.95 22.68 0.46
C SER A 92 11.42 22.14 1.79
N LEU A 93 10.99 20.86 1.85
CA LEU A 93 10.48 20.24 3.07
C LEU A 93 11.47 20.40 4.23
N ARG A 94 10.93 20.89 5.35
CA ARG A 94 11.62 20.98 6.64
C ARG A 94 10.87 20.09 7.62
N TRP A 95 11.44 18.95 7.95
CA TRP A 95 11.00 18.18 9.11
C TRP A 95 11.32 19.03 10.34
N ASN A 96 10.31 19.40 11.12
CA ASN A 96 10.55 20.11 12.37
C ASN A 96 11.28 19.17 13.34
N GLU A 97 12.41 19.62 13.89
CA GLU A 97 13.18 18.92 14.94
C GLU A 97 12.49 18.99 16.31
#